data_AF-A0A534AU85-F1
#
_entry.id   AF-A0A534AU85-F1
#
_cell.length_a   1.000
_cell.length_b   1.000
_cell.length_c   1.000
_cell.angle_alpha   90.00
_cell.angle_beta   90.00
_cell.angle_gamma   90.00
#
_symmetry.space_group_name_H-M   'P 1'
#
loop_
_entity.id
_entity.type
_entity.pdbx_description
1 polymer ?
#
loop_
_entity_poly.entity_id
_entity_poly.type
_entity_poly.pdbx_seq_one_letter_code
_entity_poly.pdbx_strand_id
1 'polypeptide(L)' 'MKGQFPSLASLLLVTTLGQAQDATGIVDEVNAVYSRSDALYLDIHRHPELSFHEQQTAAKLASGLRELGYEV' A
#
# COMPACT_ATOMS: atom_id res chain seq x y z
N MET A 1 24.35 -51.02 20.24
CA MET A 1 24.45 -49.54 20.21
C MET A 1 23.32 -49.02 19.33
N LYS A 2 22.24 -48.49 19.91
CA LYS A 2 21.07 -47.98 19.17
C LYS A 2 21.31 -46.49 18.90
N GLY A 3 21.62 -46.16 17.64
CA GLY A 3 21.76 -44.77 17.18
C GLY A 3 20.39 -44.16 16.97
N GLN A 4 20.08 -43.10 17.70
CA GLN A 4 18.82 -42.36 17.59
C GLN A 4 19.02 -41.24 16.56
N PHE A 5 18.63 -41.47 15.31
CA PHE A 5 18.63 -40.42 14.29
C PHE A 5 17.46 -39.46 14.55
N PRO A 6 17.66 -38.14 14.61
CA PRO A 6 16.56 -37.21 14.73
C PRO A 6 15.70 -37.29 13.47
N SER A 7 14.39 -37.42 13.66
CA SER A 7 13.40 -37.49 12.58
C SER A 7 13.50 -36.27 11.68
N LEU A 8 13.53 -36.47 10.35
CA LEU A 8 13.45 -35.41 9.34
C LEU A 8 12.25 -34.45 9.55
N ALA A 9 11.23 -34.87 10.30
CA ALA A 9 10.10 -34.04 10.68
C ALA A 9 10.49 -32.81 11.52
N SER A 10 11.60 -32.85 12.27
CA SER A 10 12.06 -31.71 13.07
C SER A 10 12.76 -30.63 12.25
N LEU A 11 13.23 -30.93 11.03
CA LEU A 11 13.93 -29.96 10.18
C LEU A 11 12.96 -29.10 9.34
N LEU A 12 11.71 -29.55 9.14
CA LEU A 12 10.71 -28.81 8.36
C LEU A 12 9.89 -27.80 9.17
N LEU A 13 9.93 -27.84 10.51
CA LEU A 13 9.09 -26.97 11.36
C LEU A 13 9.71 -25.58 11.62
N VAL A 14 10.99 -25.37 11.28
CA VAL A 14 11.72 -24.12 11.56
C VAL A 14 11.57 -23.07 10.46
N THR A 15 11.15 -23.43 9.25
CA THR A 15 11.10 -22.49 8.12
C THR A 15 9.85 -21.62 8.05
N THR A 16 8.81 -21.87 8.87
CA THR A 16 7.52 -21.15 8.76
C THR A 16 7.27 -20.09 9.85
N LEU A 17 8.21 -19.87 10.78
CA LEU A 17 7.95 -19.04 11.97
C LEU A 17 8.40 -17.56 11.89
N GLY A 18 8.85 -17.05 10.74
CA GLY A 18 9.59 -15.77 10.76
C GLY A 18 9.52 -14.90 9.52
N GLN A 19 8.37 -14.75 8.88
CA GLN A 19 8.15 -13.62 7.95
C GLN A 19 7.22 -12.62 8.62
N ALA A 20 7.76 -11.80 9.54
CA ALA A 20 7.11 -10.55 9.88
C ALA A 20 7.17 -9.66 8.62
N GLN A 21 6.02 -9.22 8.12
CA GLN A 21 5.99 -8.24 7.03
C GLN A 21 6.65 -6.96 7.56
N ASP A 22 7.70 -6.50 6.89
CA ASP A 22 8.41 -5.28 7.25
C ASP A 22 7.51 -4.08 6.93
N ALA A 23 6.74 -3.66 7.93
CA ALA A 23 5.84 -2.51 7.83
C ALA A 23 6.61 -1.19 7.60
N THR A 24 7.93 -1.17 7.84
CA THR A 24 8.77 0.01 7.71
C THR A 24 8.78 0.54 6.28
N GLY A 25 8.89 -0.34 5.28
CA GLY A 25 8.89 0.08 3.88
C GLY A 25 7.59 0.76 3.46
N ILE A 26 6.44 0.23 3.90
CA ILE A 26 5.13 0.83 3.62
C ILE A 26 5.00 2.20 4.32
N VAL A 27 5.46 2.30 5.56
CA VAL A 27 5.44 3.57 6.31
C VAL A 27 6.26 4.64 5.59
N ASP A 28 7.45 4.30 5.09
CA ASP A 28 8.31 5.22 4.34
C ASP A 28 7.67 5.65 3.02
N GLU A 29 7.07 4.72 2.27
CA GLU A 29 6.33 5.02 1.04
C GLU A 29 5.14 5.96 1.30
N VAL A 30 4.36 5.70 2.36
CA VAL A 30 3.23 6.56 2.75
C VAL A 30 3.72 7.95 3.15
N ASN A 31 4.76 8.03 3.98
CA ASN A 31 5.33 9.31 4.41
C ASN A 31 5.82 10.14 3.21
N ALA A 32 6.41 9.49 2.20
CA ALA A 32 6.90 10.16 1.00
C ALA A 32 5.78 10.83 0.18
N VAL A 33 4.55 10.31 0.22
CA VAL A 33 3.41 10.83 -0.56
C VAL A 33 2.39 11.61 0.26
N TYR A 34 2.46 11.56 1.60
CA TYR A 34 1.41 12.07 2.49
C TYR A 34 1.08 13.55 2.26
N SER A 35 2.10 14.40 2.06
CA SER A 35 1.90 15.84 1.84
C SER A 35 1.09 16.13 0.56
N ARG A 36 1.32 15.37 -0.51
CA ARG A 36 0.55 15.48 -1.77
C ARG A 36 -0.89 15.02 -1.56
N SER A 37 -1.10 13.93 -0.83
CA SER A 37 -2.42 13.39 -0.52
C SER A 37 -3.24 14.34 0.36
N ASP A 38 -2.63 14.97 1.36
CA ASP A 38 -3.28 15.97 2.21
C ASP A 38 -3.71 17.21 1.41
N ALA A 39 -2.85 17.69 0.51
CA ALA A 39 -3.19 18.81 -0.36
C ALA A 39 -4.38 18.49 -1.27
N LEU A 40 -4.42 17.29 -1.87
CA LEU A 40 -5.54 16.83 -2.68
C LEU A 40 -6.83 16.70 -1.85
N TYR A 41 -6.73 16.14 -0.64
CA TYR A 41 -7.85 16.03 0.30
C TYR A 41 -8.46 17.40 0.61
N LEU A 42 -7.63 18.37 1.00
CA LEU A 42 -8.08 19.72 1.34
C LEU A 42 -8.67 20.45 0.13
N ASP A 43 -8.09 20.28 -1.06
CA ASP A 43 -8.61 20.88 -2.29
C ASP A 43 -10.01 20.35 -2.63
N ILE A 44 -10.21 19.02 -2.62
CA ILE A 44 -11.53 18.43 -2.89
C ILE A 44 -12.53 18.83 -1.80
N HIS A 45 -12.12 18.86 -0.52
CA HIS A 45 -13.00 19.29 0.58
C HIS A 45 -13.46 20.75 0.47
N ARG A 46 -12.61 21.63 -0.06
CA ARG A 46 -12.92 23.05 -0.23
C ARG A 46 -13.76 23.33 -1.48
N HIS A 47 -13.81 22.40 -2.43
CA HIS A 47 -14.51 22.56 -3.70
C HIS A 47 -15.52 21.43 -3.93
N PRO A 48 -16.59 21.33 -3.12
CA PRO A 48 -17.62 20.32 -3.31
C PRO A 48 -18.40 20.57 -4.61
N GLU A 49 -18.66 19.49 -5.35
CA GLU A 49 -19.49 19.50 -6.56
C GLU A 49 -20.80 18.73 -6.33
N LEU A 50 -21.81 19.02 -7.14
CA LEU A 50 -23.09 18.30 -7.10
C LEU A 50 -22.92 16.88 -7.64
N SER A 51 -23.73 15.96 -7.13
CA SER A 51 -23.80 14.60 -7.65
C SER A 51 -24.04 14.59 -9.16
N PHE A 52 -23.26 13.79 -9.88
CA PHE A 52 -23.23 13.69 -11.36
C PHE A 52 -22.70 14.93 -12.09
N HIS A 53 -22.15 15.91 -11.37
CA HIS A 53 -21.55 17.13 -11.94
C HIS A 53 -20.13 17.39 -11.41
N GLU A 54 -19.42 16.34 -11.01
CA GLU A 54 -18.08 16.39 -10.40
C GLU A 54 -16.96 16.57 -11.43
N GLN A 55 -17.12 17.54 -12.35
CA GLN A 55 -16.23 17.71 -13.50
C GLN A 55 -14.80 18.08 -13.09
N GLN A 56 -14.65 18.98 -12.13
CA GLN A 56 -13.32 19.40 -11.66
C GLN A 56 -12.65 18.30 -10.85
N THR A 57 -13.40 17.64 -9.97
CA THR A 57 -12.91 16.51 -9.18
C THR A 57 -12.47 15.36 -10.09
N ALA A 58 -13.30 14.98 -11.06
CA ALA A 58 -12.98 13.93 -12.03
C ALA A 58 -11.74 14.29 -12.86
N ALA A 59 -11.62 15.53 -13.33
CA ALA A 59 -10.46 15.98 -14.09
C ALA A 59 -9.16 15.93 -13.25
N LYS A 60 -9.20 16.37 -11.99
CA LYS A 60 -8.05 16.32 -11.07
C LYS A 60 -7.60 14.89 -10.80
N LEU A 61 -8.54 13.98 -10.52
CA LEU A 61 -8.23 12.57 -10.28
C LEU A 61 -7.67 11.89 -11.52
N ALA A 62 -8.28 12.10 -12.69
CA ALA A 62 -7.79 11.53 -13.94
C ALA A 62 -6.40 12.05 -14.31
N SER A 63 -6.12 13.34 -14.12
CA SER A 63 -4.78 13.91 -14.31
C SER A 63 -3.76 13.26 -13.39
N GLY A 64 -4.05 13.21 -12.09
CA GLY A 64 -3.14 12.63 -11.09
C GLY A 64 -2.84 11.15 -11.34
N LEU A 65 -3.85 10.37 -11.73
CA LEU A 65 -3.67 8.96 -12.08
C LEU A 65 -2.84 8.76 -13.35
N ARG A 66 -3.06 9.58 -14.39
CA ARG A 66 -2.24 9.53 -15.62
C ARG A 66 -0.78 9.91 -15.35
N GLU A 67 -0.53 10.90 -14.49
CA GLU A 67 0.83 11.25 -14.05
C GLU A 67 1.54 10.10 -13.33
N LEU A 68 0.78 9.25 -12.64
CA LEU A 68 1.29 8.04 -11.99
C LEU A 68 1.45 6.85 -12.96
N GLY A 69 1.10 7.03 -14.24
CA GLY A 69 1.24 6.00 -15.28
C GLY A 69 0.04 5.06 -15.42
N TYR A 70 -1.10 5.37 -14.80
CA TYR A 70 -2.32 4.59 -14.99
C TYR A 70 -3.05 5.01 -16.28
N GLU A 71 -3.71 4.04 -16.91
CA GLU A 71 -4.67 4.28 -17.98
C GLU A 71 -6.02 4.68 -17.35
N VAL A 72 -6.55 5.85 -17.75
CA VAL A 72 -7.78 6.46 -17.23
C VAL A 72 -8.56 7.11 -18.34
#